data_AF-A0A7U4QIX6-F1
#
_entry.id   AF-A0A7U4QIX6-F1
#
_cell.length_a   1.000
_cell.length_b   1.000
_cell.length_c   1.000
_cell.angle_alpha   90.00
_cell.angle_beta   90.00
_cell.angle_gamma   90.00
#
_symmetry.space_group_name_H-M   'P 1'
#
loop_
_entity.id
_entity.type
_entity.pdbx_description
1 polymer ?
#
loop_
_entity_poly.entity_id
_entity_poly.type
_entity_poly.pdbx_seq_one_letter_code
_entity_poly.pdbx_strand_id
1 'polypeptide(L)'
;MAWRHLKNLKGKRNCFSINVPTFQRVNVHKEGKEEMEKGKYGQIKHFTDIEAWKLGREIRKSIYTLVKTLPNEEKYNLNSQMRRAAISTTANIAEGYGRYHYQENIQFCRQSRGSMYEMQDHLITCLDEGYITKEDYDRMYSLTKNAIRAINGYIKLLQRQQQAERERETENRK
;
A
#
# COMPACT_ATOMS: atom_id res chain seq x y z
N MET A 1 -26.06 -4.13 -52.97
CA MET A 1 -25.95 -2.65 -53.11
C MET A 1 -24.87 -2.18 -52.16
N ALA A 2 -23.58 -2.31 -52.47
CA ALA A 2 -22.78 -1.50 -53.39
C ALA A 2 -22.64 -0.04 -52.95
N TRP A 3 -21.57 0.29 -52.21
CA TRP A 3 -20.86 1.57 -52.33
C TRP A 3 -19.32 1.31 -52.25
N ARG A 4 -18.72 1.30 -53.45
CA ARG A 4 -17.31 1.59 -53.78
C ARG A 4 -17.05 3.07 -53.43
N HIS A 5 -15.92 3.56 -52.94
CA HIS A 5 -14.56 3.71 -53.50
C HIS A 5 -13.97 4.92 -52.70
N LEU A 6 -12.69 4.99 -52.33
CA LEU A 6 -11.63 5.58 -53.16
C LEU A 6 -10.26 5.38 -52.50
N LYS A 7 -9.26 5.22 -53.37
CA LYS A 7 -7.85 4.94 -53.12
C LYS A 7 -7.01 6.21 -52.92
N ASN A 8 -5.84 6.00 -52.29
CA ASN A 8 -4.54 6.62 -52.58
C ASN A 8 -4.37 8.15 -52.46
N LEU A 9 -3.58 8.56 -51.46
CA LEU A 9 -2.62 9.66 -51.62
C LEU A 9 -1.25 9.23 -51.08
N LYS A 10 -0.25 9.31 -51.97
CA LYS A 10 1.18 9.11 -51.75
C LYS A 10 1.85 10.47 -51.46
N GLY A 11 2.88 10.47 -50.62
CA GLY A 11 3.90 11.52 -50.49
C GLY A 11 3.56 12.57 -49.42
N LYS A 12 4.46 12.99 -48.51
CA LYS A 12 5.92 13.08 -48.53
C LYS A 12 6.46 12.77 -47.13
N ARG A 13 7.40 11.83 -47.02
CA ARG A 13 8.20 11.63 -45.79
C ARG A 13 9.41 12.56 -45.89
N ASN A 14 9.44 13.62 -45.09
CA ASN A 14 10.67 14.38 -44.87
C ASN A 14 11.63 13.48 -44.10
N CYS A 15 12.72 13.09 -44.77
CA CYS A 15 13.91 12.53 -44.16
C CYS A 15 14.57 13.63 -43.30
N PHE A 16 14.38 13.56 -41.99
CA PHE A 16 15.37 14.12 -41.07
C PHE A 16 16.34 12.99 -40.71
N SER A 17 17.51 13.05 -41.33
CA SER A 17 18.69 12.30 -40.93
C SER A 17 19.13 12.80 -39.56
N ILE A 18 18.79 12.05 -38.51
CA ILE A 18 19.37 12.24 -37.19
C ILE A 18 20.43 11.15 -37.03
N ASN A 19 21.66 11.60 -36.83
CA ASN A 19 22.82 10.78 -36.53
C ASN A 19 22.52 9.94 -35.28
N VAL A 20 22.42 8.62 -35.42
CA VAL A 20 22.26 7.71 -34.27
C VAL A 20 23.68 7.31 -33.85
N PRO A 21 24.17 7.69 -32.66
CA PRO A 21 25.45 7.19 -32.19
C PRO A 21 25.30 5.69 -31.94
N THR A 22 26.22 4.92 -32.49
CA THR A 22 26.44 3.50 -32.22
C THR A 22 26.38 3.24 -30.71
N PHE A 23 25.35 2.50 -30.28
CA PHE A 23 25.18 2.08 -28.90
C PHE A 23 26.25 1.04 -28.57
N GLN A 24 27.37 1.48 -28.02
CA GLN A 24 28.32 0.59 -27.37
C GLN A 24 27.58 -0.16 -26.26
N ARG A 25 27.61 -1.49 -26.33
CA ARG A 25 27.06 -2.40 -25.34
C ARG A 25 27.89 -2.29 -24.07
N VAL A 26 27.54 -1.34 -23.20
CA VAL A 26 28.10 -1.27 -21.85
C VAL A 26 27.60 -2.47 -21.06
N ASN A 27 28.54 -3.32 -20.65
CA ASN A 27 28.30 -4.35 -19.66
C ASN A 27 27.94 -3.66 -18.34
N VAL A 28 26.64 -3.55 -18.06
CA VAL A 28 26.17 -3.09 -16.75
C VAL A 28 26.48 -4.21 -15.76
N HIS A 29 27.57 -3.98 -15.00
CA HIS A 29 27.98 -4.83 -13.90
C HIS A 29 26.80 -5.09 -12.94
N LYS A 30 26.73 -6.33 -12.43
CA LYS A 30 25.67 -6.86 -11.55
C LYS A 30 25.43 -6.03 -10.28
N GLU A 31 26.33 -5.12 -9.93
CA GLU A 31 26.29 -4.26 -8.74
C GLU A 31 25.14 -3.24 -8.79
N GLY A 32 24.75 -2.76 -9.97
CA GLY A 32 23.67 -1.76 -10.11
C GLY A 32 22.25 -2.29 -9.89
N LYS A 33 22.05 -3.62 -9.84
CA LYS A 33 20.72 -4.21 -9.57
C LYS A 33 20.44 -4.36 -8.08
N GLU A 34 21.46 -4.56 -7.25
CA GLU A 34 21.28 -4.66 -5.79
C GLU A 34 21.00 -3.30 -5.13
N GLU A 35 21.58 -2.21 -5.63
CA GLU A 35 21.29 -0.86 -5.12
C GLU A 35 19.89 -0.36 -5.53
N MET A 36 19.43 -0.70 -6.74
CA MET A 36 18.09 -0.30 -7.18
C MET A 36 16.95 -1.05 -6.47
N GLU A 37 17.19 -2.25 -5.91
CA GLU A 37 16.20 -2.94 -5.06
C GLU A 37 16.18 -2.44 -3.61
N LYS A 38 17.31 -1.93 -3.09
CA LYS A 38 17.40 -1.36 -1.74
C LYS A 38 16.71 0.01 -1.60
N GLY A 39 16.32 0.64 -2.71
CA GLY A 39 16.01 2.07 -2.77
C GLY A 39 14.54 2.48 -2.91
N LYS A 40 13.54 1.61 -2.72
CA LYS A 40 12.13 2.05 -2.79
C LYS A 40 11.56 2.54 -1.45
N TYR A 41 12.18 2.17 -0.34
CA TYR A 41 11.81 2.58 1.00
C TYR A 41 13.09 2.87 1.78
N GLY A 42 13.30 4.13 2.17
CA GLY A 42 14.45 4.53 2.99
C GLY A 42 14.51 3.77 4.32
N GLN A 43 15.64 3.86 5.02
CA GLN A 43 15.81 3.26 6.34
C GLN A 43 14.69 3.70 7.29
N ILE A 44 13.97 2.73 7.88
CA ILE A 44 12.94 3.00 8.90
C ILE A 44 13.66 3.42 10.18
N LYS A 45 13.50 4.68 10.59
CA LYS A 45 14.08 5.23 11.84
C LYS A 45 13.01 5.53 12.89
N HIS A 46 11.76 5.65 12.45
CA HIS A 46 10.60 5.89 13.29
C HIS A 46 9.37 5.20 12.71
N PHE A 47 8.34 4.90 13.53
CA PHE A 47 7.13 4.23 13.04
C PHE A 47 6.41 5.03 11.94
N THR A 48 6.61 6.35 11.91
CA THR A 48 6.05 7.24 10.88
C THR A 48 6.67 7.05 9.50
N ASP A 49 7.81 6.37 9.41
CA ASP A 49 8.46 6.03 8.14
C ASP A 49 7.80 4.81 7.47
N ILE A 50 7.11 3.97 8.26
CA ILE A 50 6.47 2.74 7.81
C ILE A 50 5.31 3.10 6.87
N GLU A 51 5.36 2.59 5.64
CA GLU A 51 4.34 2.84 4.63
C GLU A 51 2.94 2.40 5.07
N ALA A 52 2.85 1.26 5.76
CA ALA A 52 1.61 0.76 6.34
C ALA A 52 0.99 1.76 7.33
N TRP A 53 1.82 2.46 8.12
CA TRP A 53 1.34 3.48 9.05
C TRP A 53 0.85 4.73 8.32
N LYS A 54 1.56 5.18 7.27
CA LYS A 54 1.17 6.34 6.46
C LYS A 54 -0.19 6.14 5.82
N LEU A 55 -0.40 4.99 5.17
CA LEU A 55 -1.68 4.61 4.58
C LEU A 55 -2.79 4.48 5.65
N GLY A 56 -2.49 3.86 6.80
CA GLY A 56 -3.41 3.81 7.93
C GLY A 56 -3.82 5.20 8.42
N ARG A 57 -2.88 6.16 8.47
CA ARG A 57 -3.15 7.55 8.85
C ARG A 57 -4.03 8.27 7.83
N GLU A 58 -3.83 8.03 6.54
CA GLU A 58 -4.70 8.56 5.48
C GLU A 58 -6.12 8.03 5.60
N ILE A 59 -6.28 6.71 5.73
CA ILE A 59 -7.58 6.06 5.96
C ILE A 59 -8.24 6.68 7.19
N ARG A 60 -7.52 6.83 8.30
CA ARG A 60 -8.06 7.43 9.52
C ARG A 60 -8.60 8.84 9.29
N LYS A 61 -7.89 9.69 8.54
CA LYS A 61 -8.39 11.04 8.20
C LYS A 61 -9.67 10.95 7.37
N SER A 62 -9.69 10.10 6.34
CA SER A 62 -10.87 9.93 5.48
C SER A 62 -12.08 9.39 6.25
N ILE A 63 -11.87 8.45 7.16
CA ILE A 63 -12.93 7.90 8.02
C ILE A 63 -13.50 8.96 8.94
N TYR A 64 -12.67 9.81 9.56
CA TYR A 64 -13.16 10.91 10.40
C TYR A 64 -14.02 11.93 9.65
N THR A 65 -13.85 12.03 8.33
CA THR A 65 -14.72 12.83 7.46
C THR A 65 -15.99 12.04 7.08
N LEU A 66 -15.84 10.80 6.62
CA LEU A 66 -16.96 9.94 6.19
C LEU A 66 -17.98 9.71 7.30
N VAL A 67 -17.54 9.41 8.52
CA VAL A 67 -18.48 9.12 9.62
C VAL A 67 -19.35 10.31 10.03
N LYS A 68 -19.06 11.53 9.54
CA LYS A 68 -19.90 12.71 9.76
C LYS A 68 -21.11 12.76 8.82
N THR A 69 -21.12 11.97 7.75
CA THR A 69 -22.23 11.88 6.80
C THR A 69 -23.22 10.76 7.16
N LEU A 70 -22.90 9.94 8.17
CA LEU A 70 -23.77 8.87 8.63
C LEU A 70 -24.98 9.44 9.38
N PRO A 71 -26.13 8.74 9.37
CA PRO A 71 -27.30 9.09 10.18
C PRO A 71 -26.98 9.15 11.68
N ASN A 72 -27.79 9.88 12.44
CA ASN A 72 -27.57 10.07 13.87
C ASN A 72 -27.69 8.76 14.67
N GLU A 73 -28.51 7.83 14.17
CA GLU A 73 -28.74 6.50 14.72
C GLU A 73 -27.44 5.67 14.73
N GLU A 74 -26.54 5.91 13.77
CA GLU A 74 -25.26 5.20 13.63
C GLU A 74 -24.13 5.80 14.49
N LYS A 75 -24.40 6.87 15.25
CA LYS A 75 -23.40 7.57 16.07
C LYS A 75 -22.67 6.65 17.05
N TYR A 76 -23.39 5.75 17.71
CA TYR A 76 -22.81 4.80 18.67
C TYR A 76 -22.55 3.41 18.06
N ASN A 77 -22.97 3.19 16.81
CA ASN A 77 -22.79 1.95 16.09
C ASN A 77 -21.67 2.10 15.03
N LEU A 78 -21.97 2.16 13.72
CA LEU A 78 -20.95 2.18 12.66
C LEU A 78 -19.92 3.31 12.85
N ASN A 79 -20.36 4.51 13.23
CA ASN A 79 -19.44 5.64 13.45
C ASN A 79 -18.38 5.31 14.50
N SER A 80 -18.80 4.75 15.64
CA SER A 80 -17.90 4.41 16.74
C SER A 80 -16.96 3.26 16.38
N GLN A 81 -17.48 2.24 15.68
CA GLN A 81 -16.71 1.08 15.25
C GLN A 81 -15.65 1.46 14.19
N MET A 82 -16.04 2.20 13.16
CA MET A 82 -15.12 2.67 12.12
C MET A 82 -14.00 3.55 12.69
N ARG A 83 -14.30 4.47 13.62
CA ARG A 83 -13.26 5.26 14.29
C ARG A 83 -12.28 4.38 15.05
N ARG A 84 -12.77 3.39 15.80
CA ARG A 84 -11.92 2.47 16.57
C ARG A 84 -11.03 1.64 15.64
N ALA A 85 -11.57 1.05 14.59
CA ALA A 85 -10.81 0.29 13.60
C ALA A 85 -9.70 1.14 12.94
N ALA A 86 -10.02 2.39 12.58
CA ALA A 86 -9.03 3.31 12.00
C ALA A 86 -7.91 3.71 12.97
N ILE A 87 -8.25 4.02 14.23
CA ILE A 87 -7.25 4.34 15.27
C ILE A 87 -6.38 3.12 15.57
N SER A 88 -7.01 1.96 15.80
CA SER A 88 -6.38 0.67 16.09
C SER A 88 -5.32 0.32 15.05
N THR A 89 -5.63 0.53 13.76
CA THR A 89 -4.69 0.23 12.68
C THR A 89 -3.36 0.97 12.85
N THR A 90 -3.41 2.29 13.09
CA THR A 90 -2.20 3.09 13.28
C THR A 90 -1.53 2.87 14.64
N ALA A 91 -2.32 2.63 15.69
CA ALA A 91 -1.83 2.42 17.05
C ALA A 91 -1.04 1.11 17.15
N ASN A 92 -1.60 0.02 16.63
CA ASN A 92 -0.94 -1.28 16.60
C ASN A 92 0.38 -1.25 15.80
N ILE A 93 0.46 -0.53 14.67
CA ILE A 93 1.75 -0.42 13.94
C ILE A 93 2.80 0.33 14.78
N ALA A 94 2.40 1.42 15.43
CA ALA A 94 3.31 2.20 16.28
C ALA A 94 3.74 1.42 17.53
N GLU A 95 2.80 0.72 18.17
CA GLU A 95 3.07 -0.12 19.33
C GLU A 95 3.98 -1.29 18.98
N GLY A 96 3.69 -1.99 17.87
CA GLY A 96 4.54 -3.06 17.34
C GLY A 96 5.96 -2.58 17.04
N TYR A 97 6.10 -1.41 16.42
CA TYR A 97 7.41 -0.79 16.19
C TYR A 97 8.19 -0.52 17.49
N GLY A 98 7.50 -0.16 18.57
CA GLY A 98 8.10 0.05 19.88
C GLY A 98 8.49 -1.22 20.64
N ARG A 99 8.18 -2.42 20.12
CA ARG A 99 8.55 -3.69 20.75
C ARG A 99 9.99 -4.09 20.41
N TYR A 100 10.64 -4.76 21.37
CA TYR A 100 12.02 -5.22 21.22
C TYR A 100 12.12 -6.46 20.31
N HIS A 101 11.10 -7.33 20.29
CA HIS A 101 11.14 -8.58 19.54
C HIS A 101 10.31 -8.54 18.25
N TYR A 102 10.90 -9.06 17.16
CA TYR A 102 10.24 -9.18 15.85
C TYR A 102 8.91 -9.94 15.91
N GLN A 103 8.78 -10.99 16.73
CA GLN A 103 7.52 -11.74 16.84
C GLN A 103 6.38 -10.89 17.40
N GLU A 104 6.64 -10.09 18.42
CA GLU A 104 5.64 -9.21 19.02
C GLU A 104 5.21 -8.15 18.00
N ASN A 105 6.18 -7.50 17.33
CA ASN A 105 5.90 -6.51 16.28
C ASN A 105 5.02 -7.10 15.15
N ILE A 106 5.34 -8.32 14.68
CA ILE A 106 4.52 -9.04 13.70
C ILE A 106 3.10 -9.29 14.22
N GLN A 107 2.95 -9.65 15.49
CA GLN A 107 1.64 -9.90 16.10
C GLN A 107 0.78 -8.63 16.15
N PHE A 108 1.36 -7.47 16.45
CA PHE A 108 0.68 -6.19 16.36
C PHE A 108 0.29 -5.84 14.92
N CYS A 109 1.19 -6.08 13.96
CA CYS A 109 0.86 -5.87 12.54
C CYS A 109 -0.31 -6.74 12.06
N ARG A 110 -0.46 -7.96 12.59
CA ARG A 110 -1.63 -8.82 12.32
C ARG A 110 -2.92 -8.23 12.88
N GLN A 111 -2.87 -7.59 14.05
CA GLN A 111 -4.02 -6.89 14.63
C GLN A 111 -4.42 -5.68 13.78
N SER A 112 -3.44 -4.88 13.32
CA SER A 112 -3.70 -3.81 12.33
C SER A 112 -4.37 -4.33 11.06
N ARG A 113 -3.93 -5.50 10.57
CA ARG A 113 -4.54 -6.15 9.41
C ARG A 113 -5.99 -6.56 9.69
N GLY A 114 -6.27 -7.10 10.89
CA GLY A 114 -7.62 -7.42 11.34
C GLY A 114 -8.54 -6.20 11.33
N SER A 115 -8.10 -5.09 11.92
CA SER A 115 -8.86 -3.83 11.90
C SER A 115 -9.11 -3.27 10.49
N MET A 116 -8.23 -3.56 9.51
CA MET A 116 -8.47 -3.18 8.11
C MET A 116 -9.53 -4.04 7.41
N TYR A 117 -9.66 -5.31 7.78
CA TYR A 117 -10.75 -6.16 7.29
C TYR A 117 -12.09 -5.78 7.93
N GLU A 118 -12.10 -5.48 9.23
CA GLU A 118 -13.27 -4.92 9.92
C GLU A 118 -13.70 -3.58 9.28
N MET A 119 -12.75 -2.71 8.94
CA MET A 119 -13.04 -1.48 8.19
C MET A 119 -13.67 -1.76 6.81
N GLN A 120 -13.20 -2.79 6.09
CA GLN A 120 -13.78 -3.18 4.81
C GLN A 120 -15.23 -3.64 4.96
N ASP A 121 -15.52 -4.42 6.00
CA ASP A 121 -16.87 -4.87 6.33
C ASP A 121 -17.80 -3.67 6.62
N HIS A 122 -17.38 -2.73 7.46
CA HIS A 122 -18.17 -1.52 7.73
C HIS A 122 -18.39 -0.65 6.47
N LEU A 123 -17.43 -0.58 5.55
CA LEU A 123 -17.62 0.12 4.28
C LEU A 123 -18.66 -0.58 3.40
N ILE A 124 -18.71 -1.91 3.42
CA ILE A 124 -19.75 -2.69 2.73
C ILE A 124 -21.11 -2.38 3.36
N THR A 125 -21.23 -2.42 4.69
CA THR A 125 -22.48 -2.06 5.38
C THR A 125 -22.94 -0.65 5.02
N CYS A 126 -22.04 0.34 5.02
CA CYS A 126 -22.39 1.71 4.64
C CYS A 126 -22.88 1.82 3.19
N LEU A 127 -22.38 0.98 2.27
CA LEU A 127 -22.85 0.93 0.89
C LEU A 127 -24.23 0.27 0.80
N ASP A 128 -24.43 -0.86 1.48
CA ASP A 128 -25.68 -1.63 1.47
C ASP A 128 -26.84 -0.83 2.06
N GLU A 129 -26.58 -0.07 3.13
CA GLU A 129 -27.55 0.82 3.77
C GLU A 129 -27.72 2.18 3.05
N GLY A 130 -26.99 2.39 1.94
CA GLY A 130 -27.08 3.62 1.15
C GLY A 130 -26.53 4.88 1.82
N TYR A 131 -25.66 4.73 2.84
CA TYR A 131 -25.05 5.85 3.57
C TYR A 131 -23.90 6.52 2.81
N ILE A 132 -23.31 5.81 1.85
CA ILE A 132 -22.23 6.32 0.99
C ILE A 132 -22.48 5.98 -0.48
N THR A 133 -21.90 6.80 -1.36
CA THR A 133 -21.95 6.55 -2.81
C THR A 133 -21.05 5.36 -3.19
N LYS A 134 -21.29 4.79 -4.38
CA LYS A 134 -20.42 3.74 -4.92
C LYS A 134 -19.00 4.24 -5.14
N GLU A 135 -18.86 5.49 -5.57
CA GLU A 135 -17.59 6.16 -5.79
C GLU A 135 -16.80 6.33 -4.48
N ASP A 136 -17.47 6.74 -3.40
CA ASP A 136 -16.85 6.83 -2.07
C ASP A 136 -16.43 5.46 -1.55
N TYR A 137 -17.30 4.46 -1.70
CA TYR A 137 -16.98 3.08 -1.36
C TYR A 137 -15.74 2.59 -2.11
N ASP A 138 -15.70 2.68 -3.43
CA ASP A 138 -14.61 2.15 -4.24
C ASP A 138 -13.28 2.86 -3.92
N ARG A 139 -13.31 4.18 -3.71
CA ARG A 139 -12.16 4.97 -3.27
C ARG A 139 -11.65 4.49 -1.91
N MET A 140 -12.53 4.40 -0.91
CA MET A 140 -12.15 4.00 0.45
C MET A 140 -11.69 2.54 0.52
N TYR A 141 -12.39 1.64 -0.16
CA TYR A 141 -12.04 0.23 -0.24
C TYR A 141 -10.71 0.01 -0.98
N SER A 142 -10.39 0.83 -1.97
CA SER A 142 -9.06 0.82 -2.62
C SER A 142 -7.95 1.21 -1.63
N LEU A 143 -8.17 2.24 -0.81
CA LEU A 143 -7.21 2.64 0.23
C LEU A 143 -6.97 1.52 1.24
N THR A 144 -8.03 0.85 1.73
CA THR A 144 -7.86 -0.28 2.68
C THR A 144 -7.07 -1.44 2.06
N LYS A 145 -7.31 -1.77 0.78
CA LYS A 145 -6.51 -2.78 0.06
C LYS A 145 -5.03 -2.40 0.00
N ASN A 146 -4.71 -1.14 -0.25
CA ASN A 146 -3.33 -0.67 -0.28
C ASN A 146 -2.68 -0.75 1.10
N ALA A 147 -3.39 -0.37 2.16
CA ALA A 147 -2.92 -0.50 3.53
C ALA A 147 -2.65 -1.98 3.90
N ILE A 148 -3.56 -2.90 3.56
CA ILE A 148 -3.36 -4.34 3.80
C ILE A 148 -2.12 -4.87 3.07
N ARG A 149 -1.91 -4.45 1.81
CA ARG A 149 -0.69 -4.81 1.06
C ARG A 149 0.57 -4.30 1.74
N ALA A 150 0.57 -3.05 2.21
CA ALA A 150 1.70 -2.47 2.93
C ALA A 150 1.95 -3.17 4.28
N ILE A 151 0.91 -3.49 5.05
CA ILE A 151 1.00 -4.26 6.30
C ILE A 151 1.64 -5.63 6.04
N ASN A 152 1.16 -6.35 5.02
CA ASN A 152 1.73 -7.65 4.65
C ASN A 152 3.20 -7.52 4.18
N GLY A 153 3.54 -6.45 3.47
CA GLY A 153 4.92 -6.15 3.10
C GLY A 153 5.82 -5.93 4.32
N TYR A 154 5.34 -5.18 5.30
CA TYR A 154 6.07 -4.93 6.54
C TYR A 154 6.24 -6.19 7.40
N ILE A 155 5.20 -7.02 7.51
CA ILE A 155 5.31 -8.34 8.17
C ILE A 155 6.40 -9.20 7.52
N LYS A 156 6.43 -9.27 6.18
CA LYS A 156 7.46 -10.03 5.45
C LYS A 156 8.87 -9.48 5.70
N LEU A 157 9.01 -8.15 5.80
CA LEU A 157 10.29 -7.52 6.14
C LEU A 157 10.76 -7.96 7.54
N LEU A 158 9.89 -7.87 8.55
CA LEU A 158 10.22 -8.26 9.93
C LEU A 158 10.58 -9.75 10.03
N GLN A 159 9.88 -10.62 9.30
CA GLN A 159 10.19 -12.05 9.25
C GLN A 159 11.59 -12.32 8.67
N ARG A 160 11.98 -11.60 7.62
CA ARG A 160 13.31 -11.73 7.02
C ARG A 160 14.41 -11.24 7.97
N GLN A 161 14.19 -10.11 8.63
CA GLN A 161 15.14 -9.56 9.61
C GLN A 161 15.35 -10.52 10.79
N GLN A 162 14.26 -11.06 11.33
CA GLN A 162 14.34 -12.07 12.38
C GLN A 162 15.11 -13.32 11.95
N GLN A 163 14.88 -13.80 10.73
CA GLN A 163 15.57 -14.99 10.23
C GLN A 163 17.08 -14.73 10.10
N ALA A 164 17.46 -13.59 9.54
CA ALA A 164 18.85 -13.19 9.42
C ALA A 164 19.55 -13.01 10.79
N GLU A 165 18.84 -12.50 11.79
CA GLU A 165 19.37 -12.39 13.16
C GLU A 165 19.63 -13.77 13.77
N ARG A 166 18.66 -14.70 13.66
CA ARG A 166 18.82 -16.08 14.15
C ARG A 166 19.97 -16.83 13.48
N GLU A 167 20.16 -16.64 12.18
CA GLU A 167 21.26 -17.26 11.43
C GLU A 167 22.61 -16.76 11.93
N ARG A 168 22.76 -15.44 12.12
CA ARG A 168 23.98 -14.83 12.69
C ARG A 168 24.28 -15.32 14.11
N GLU A 169 23.26 -15.44 14.95
CA GLU A 169 23.42 -16.00 16.30
C GLU A 169 23.86 -17.47 16.28
N THR A 170 23.42 -18.23 15.27
CA THR A 170 23.79 -19.64 15.12
C THR A 170 25.22 -19.79 14.60
N GLU A 171 25.65 -18.93 13.68
CA GLU A 171 27.03 -18.88 13.16
C GLU A 171 28.02 -18.49 14.26
N ASN A 172 27.71 -17.46 15.05
CA ASN A 172 28.58 -16.99 16.14
C ASN A 172 28.75 -17.99 17.30
N ARG A 173 27.91 -19.03 17.37
CA ARG A 173 27.98 -20.10 18.38
C ARG A 173 28.81 -21.30 17.93
N LYS A 174 29.18 -21.38 16.64
CA LYS A 174 30.02 -22.45 16.07
C LYS A 174 31.48 -22.02 16.06
#